data_AF-A0A7C3HJD5-F1
#
_entry.id   AF-A0A7C3HJD5-F1
#
_cell.length_a   1.000
_cell.length_b   1.000
_cell.length_c   1.000
_cell.angle_alpha   90.00
_cell.angle_beta   90.00
_cell.angle_gamma   90.00
#
_symmetry.space_group_name_H-M   'P 1'
#
loop_
_entity.id
_entity.type
_entity.pdbx_description
1 polymer ?
#
loop_
_entity_poly.entity_id
_entity_poly.type
_entity_poly.pdbx_seq_one_letter_code
_entity_poly.pdbx_strand_id
1 'polypeptide(L)'
;MILPSEQDEITSRQQDAWLDHLADILQQYGLGTPALIALEAARPLSFLGGQILWAAQPTLSLFLPRQTIANAARVLENPTAVQALINRLETGES
;
A
#
# COMPACT_ATOMS: atom_id res chain seq x y z
N MET A 1 -11.20 -3.09 28.34
CA MET A 1 -10.04 -2.28 27.91
C MET A 1 -8.88 -3.25 27.72
N ILE A 2 -8.68 -3.74 26.50
CA ILE A 2 -7.55 -4.64 26.17
C ILE A 2 -6.39 -3.72 25.83
N LEU A 3 -5.33 -3.74 26.64
CA LEU A 3 -4.08 -3.07 26.30
C LEU A 3 -3.52 -3.75 25.04
N PRO A 4 -3.20 -3.02 23.96
CA PRO A 4 -2.58 -3.62 22.78
C PRO A 4 -1.27 -4.30 23.19
N SER A 5 -1.06 -5.54 22.74
CA SER A 5 0.16 -6.30 23.03
C SER A 5 1.36 -5.59 22.38
N GLU A 6 2.52 -5.56 23.04
CA GLU A 6 3.74 -4.91 22.53
C GLU A 6 4.15 -5.41 21.12
N GLN A 7 3.71 -6.61 20.73
CA GLN A 7 3.92 -7.20 19.40
C GLN A 7 3.10 -6.51 18.28
N ASP A 8 1.90 -6.00 18.59
CA ASP A 8 1.08 -5.23 17.66
C ASP A 8 1.74 -3.86 17.38
N GLU A 9 2.24 -3.19 18.42
CA GLU A 9 2.92 -1.90 18.28
C GLU A 9 4.22 -1.97 17.48
N ILE A 10 5.02 -3.02 17.66
CA ILE A 10 6.26 -3.23 16.89
C ILE A 10 5.93 -3.50 15.42
N THR A 11 4.89 -4.28 15.15
CA THR A 11 4.45 -4.59 13.78
C THR A 11 3.91 -3.35 13.08
N SER A 12 3.09 -2.55 13.77
CA SER A 12 2.60 -1.27 13.23
C SER A 12 3.75 -0.33 12.89
N ARG A 13 4.71 -0.12 13.80
CA ARG A 13 5.87 0.74 13.54
C ARG A 13 6.73 0.27 12.38
N GLN A 14 6.92 -1.04 12.23
CA GLN A 14 7.67 -1.61 11.12
C GLN A 14 6.94 -1.42 9.78
N GLN A 15 5.62 -1.59 9.77
CA GLN A 15 4.78 -1.31 8.61
C GLN A 15 4.82 0.18 8.25
N ASP A 16 4.67 1.05 9.23
CA ASP A 16 4.72 2.50 9.06
C ASP A 16 6.03 2.95 8.42
N ALA A 17 7.18 2.49 8.93
CA ALA A 17 8.49 2.81 8.35
C ALA A 17 8.66 2.31 6.91
N TRP A 18 8.06 1.17 6.56
CA TRP A 18 8.09 0.63 5.20
C TRP A 18 7.21 1.44 4.24
N LEU A 19 6.05 1.91 4.71
CA LEU A 19 5.15 2.77 3.94
C LEU A 19 5.77 4.15 3.68
N ASP A 20 6.46 4.74 4.66
CA ASP A 20 7.25 5.99 4.45
C ASP A 20 8.27 5.81 3.33
N HIS A 21 9.02 4.71 3.37
CA HIS A 21 10.06 4.47 2.38
C HIS A 21 9.50 4.30 0.96
N LEU A 22 8.34 3.65 0.82
CA LEU A 22 7.66 3.53 -0.46
C LEU A 22 7.14 4.87 -0.99
N ALA A 23 6.56 5.71 -0.12
CA ALA A 23 6.08 7.03 -0.49
C ALA A 23 7.23 7.91 -0.99
N ASP A 24 8.37 7.89 -0.27
CA ASP A 24 9.58 8.62 -0.66
C ASP A 24 10.12 8.17 -2.02
N ILE A 25 10.20 6.86 -2.27
CA ILE A 25 10.57 6.30 -3.58
C ILE A 25 9.62 6.81 -4.67
N LEU A 26 8.31 6.67 -4.49
CA LEU A 26 7.32 7.07 -5.49
C LEU A 26 7.41 8.56 -5.81
N GLN A 27 7.64 9.41 -4.81
CA GLN A 27 7.84 10.84 -5.02
C GLN A 27 9.14 11.17 -5.75
N GLN A 28 10.26 10.52 -5.38
CA GLN A 28 11.54 10.73 -6.06
C GLN A 28 11.48 10.38 -7.56
N TYR A 29 10.64 9.44 -7.95
CA TYR A 29 10.41 9.08 -9.35
C TYR A 29 9.31 9.90 -10.05
N GLY A 30 8.72 10.91 -9.38
CA GLY A 30 7.62 11.71 -9.91
C GLY A 30 6.29 10.93 -10.05
N LEU A 31 6.18 9.81 -9.35
CA LEU A 31 5.03 8.91 -9.37
C LEU A 31 4.06 9.14 -8.20
N GLY A 32 4.27 10.16 -7.35
CA GLY A 32 3.41 10.48 -6.21
C GLY A 32 1.95 10.68 -6.60
N THR A 33 1.67 11.64 -7.48
CA THR A 33 0.32 11.95 -7.96
C THR A 33 -0.36 10.80 -8.72
N PRO A 34 0.27 10.09 -9.69
CA PRO A 34 -0.38 8.94 -10.33
C PRO A 34 -0.58 7.75 -9.37
N ALA A 35 0.31 7.54 -8.38
CA ALA A 35 0.11 6.54 -7.35
C ALA A 35 -1.08 6.91 -6.44
N LEU A 36 -1.23 8.18 -6.08
CA LEU A 36 -2.38 8.68 -5.31
C LEU A 36 -3.70 8.42 -6.05
N ILE A 37 -3.79 8.81 -7.33
CA ILE A 37 -4.98 8.59 -8.17
C ILE A 37 -5.31 7.10 -8.28
N ALA A 38 -4.29 6.26 -8.48
CA ALA A 38 -4.48 4.81 -8.54
C ALA A 38 -5.00 4.24 -7.21
N LEU A 39 -4.48 4.73 -6.07
CA LEU A 39 -4.94 4.31 -4.75
C LEU A 39 -6.35 4.80 -4.40
N GLU A 40 -6.70 6.04 -4.77
CA GLU A 40 -8.05 6.57 -4.58
C GLU A 40 -9.06 5.80 -5.43
N ALA A 41 -8.73 5.50 -6.68
CA ALA A 41 -9.54 4.62 -7.53
C ALA A 41 -9.61 3.20 -6.95
N ALA A 42 -8.56 2.76 -6.23
CA ALA A 42 -8.52 1.48 -5.54
C ALA A 42 -9.28 1.47 -4.19
N ARG A 43 -9.67 2.61 -3.61
CA ARG A 43 -10.47 2.66 -2.37
C ARG A 43 -11.83 1.96 -2.48
N PRO A 44 -12.70 2.25 -3.46
CA PRO A 44 -13.95 1.49 -3.65
C PRO A 44 -13.67 0.02 -4.04
N LEU A 45 -12.53 -0.24 -4.67
CA LEU A 45 -12.05 -1.58 -5.02
C LEU A 45 -11.36 -2.30 -3.87
N SER A 46 -11.10 -1.69 -2.69
CA SER A 46 -10.46 -2.40 -1.57
C SER A 46 -11.33 -3.55 -1.05
N PHE A 47 -12.65 -3.50 -1.29
CA PHE A 47 -13.55 -4.63 -1.07
C PHE A 47 -13.38 -5.78 -2.10
N LEU A 48 -12.77 -5.49 -3.25
CA LEU A 48 -12.44 -6.39 -4.37
C LEU A 48 -10.91 -6.55 -4.56
N GLY A 49 -10.10 -6.00 -3.65
CA GLY A 49 -8.70 -5.63 -3.89
C GLY A 49 -7.79 -6.82 -4.16
N GLY A 50 -8.08 -7.95 -3.51
CA GLY A 50 -7.38 -9.21 -3.77
C GLY A 50 -7.65 -9.75 -5.18
N GLN A 51 -8.89 -9.69 -5.66
CA GLN A 51 -9.28 -10.29 -6.94
C GLN A 51 -8.77 -9.50 -8.16
N ILE A 52 -8.74 -8.18 -8.07
CA ILE A 52 -8.23 -7.32 -9.16
C ILE A 52 -6.71 -7.41 -9.26
N LEU A 53 -6.00 -7.48 -8.13
CA LEU A 53 -4.55 -7.64 -8.19
C LEU A 53 -4.14 -9.04 -8.67
N TRP A 54 -4.91 -10.08 -8.32
CA TRP A 54 -4.74 -11.40 -8.93
C TRP A 54 -5.01 -11.41 -10.44
N ALA A 55 -6.02 -10.66 -10.91
CA ALA A 55 -6.31 -10.52 -12.33
C ALA A 55 -5.24 -9.69 -13.08
N ALA A 56 -4.63 -8.71 -12.42
CA ALA A 56 -3.56 -7.87 -12.96
C ALA A 56 -2.16 -8.49 -12.79
N GLN A 57 -2.03 -9.56 -11.99
CA GLN A 57 -0.78 -10.27 -11.72
C GLN A 57 0.01 -10.69 -12.97
N PRO A 58 -0.58 -11.23 -14.06
CA PRO A 58 0.19 -11.61 -15.25
C PRO A 58 0.86 -10.41 -15.94
N THR A 59 0.22 -9.24 -15.95
CA THR A 59 0.77 -8.02 -16.54
C THR A 59 1.82 -7.39 -15.63
N LEU A 60 1.53 -7.31 -14.33
CA LEU A 60 2.44 -6.74 -13.33
C LEU A 60 3.69 -7.60 -13.13
N SER A 61 3.61 -8.92 -13.31
CA SER A 61 4.75 -9.84 -13.16
C SER A 61 5.81 -9.68 -14.27
N LEU A 62 5.51 -8.94 -15.34
CA LEU A 62 6.47 -8.56 -16.37
C LEU A 62 7.37 -7.40 -15.92
N PHE A 63 6.92 -6.59 -14.97
CA PHE A 63 7.61 -5.38 -14.51
C PHE A 63 8.05 -5.46 -13.05
N LEU A 64 7.38 -6.28 -12.22
CA LEU A 64 7.59 -6.39 -10.78
C LEU A 64 7.77 -7.86 -10.36
N PRO A 65 8.63 -8.13 -9.35
CA PRO A 65 8.76 -9.47 -8.78
C PRO A 65 7.43 -9.97 -8.21
N ARG A 66 7.16 -11.27 -8.37
CA ARG A 66 5.93 -11.90 -7.87
C ARG A 66 5.72 -11.71 -6.35
N GLN A 67 6.80 -11.63 -5.58
CA GLN A 67 6.75 -11.32 -4.14
C GLN A 67 6.26 -9.90 -3.85
N THR A 68 6.69 -8.91 -4.66
CA THR A 68 6.24 -7.52 -4.54
C THR A 68 4.74 -7.40 -4.84
N ILE A 69 4.27 -8.13 -5.86
CA ILE A 69 2.84 -8.17 -6.20
C ILE A 69 2.03 -8.82 -5.08
N ALA A 70 2.52 -9.91 -4.47
CA ALA A 70 1.85 -10.58 -3.35
C ALA A 70 1.76 -9.68 -2.10
N ASN A 71 2.82 -8.91 -1.80
CA ASN A 71 2.79 -7.94 -0.70
C ASN A 71 1.83 -6.78 -0.99
N ALA A 72 1.81 -6.27 -2.22
CA ALA A 72 0.83 -5.27 -2.64
C ALA A 72 -0.62 -5.79 -2.52
N ALA A 73 -0.85 -7.07 -2.84
CA ALA A 73 -2.17 -7.73 -2.71
C ALA A 73 -2.68 -7.65 -1.29
N ARG A 74 -1.83 -8.06 -0.34
CA ARG A 74 -2.16 -8.05 1.09
C ARG A 74 -2.45 -6.67 1.64
N VAL A 75 -1.76 -5.64 1.14
CA VAL A 75 -2.04 -4.25 1.52
C VAL A 75 -3.39 -3.81 0.97
N LEU A 76 -3.67 -4.10 -0.31
CA LEU A 76 -4.95 -3.80 -0.97
C LEU A 76 -6.15 -4.56 -0.40
N GLU A 77 -5.94 -5.74 0.18
CA GLU A 77 -6.95 -6.53 0.90
C GLU A 77 -7.31 -5.95 2.28
N ASN A 78 -6.49 -5.05 2.82
CA ASN A 78 -6.71 -4.42 4.13
C ASN A 78 -7.06 -2.94 3.97
N PRO A 79 -8.34 -2.54 4.17
CA PRO A 79 -8.77 -1.15 3.98
C PRO A 79 -8.06 -0.16 4.91
N THR A 80 -7.63 -0.58 6.11
CA THR A 80 -6.86 0.26 7.03
C THR A 80 -5.44 0.51 6.51
N ALA A 81 -4.81 -0.51 5.92
CA ALA A 81 -3.47 -0.37 5.34
C ALA A 81 -3.49 0.51 4.08
N VAL A 82 -4.53 0.39 3.24
CA VAL A 82 -4.75 1.29 2.10
C VAL A 82 -4.92 2.73 2.57
N GLN A 83 -5.73 2.97 3.60
CA GLN A 83 -5.95 4.33 4.10
C GLN A 83 -4.68 4.94 4.70
N ALA A 84 -3.86 4.14 5.39
CA ALA A 84 -2.56 4.57 5.90
C ALA A 84 -1.60 4.94 4.77
N LEU A 85 -1.56 4.17 3.67
CA LEU A 85 -0.72 4.46 2.52
C LEU A 85 -1.16 5.74 1.78
N ILE A 86 -2.47 5.97 1.64
CA ILE A 86 -3.02 7.21 1.06
C ILE A 86 -2.60 8.43 1.88
N ASN A 87 -2.83 8.41 3.20
CA ASN A 87 -2.49 9.54 4.06
C ASN A 87 -1.00 9.91 3.96
N ARG A 88 -0.12 8.93 3.81
CA ARG A 88 1.33 9.12 3.66
C ARG A 88 1.73 9.69 2.31
N LEU A 89 1.04 9.29 1.24
CA LEU A 89 1.23 9.88 -0.09
C LEU A 89 0.75 11.33 -0.11
N GLU A 90 -0.39 11.64 0.51
CA GLU A 90 -0.93 13.00 0.61
C GLU A 90 -0.07 13.94 1.47
N THR A 91 0.55 13.42 2.54
CA THR A 91 1.48 14.21 3.37
C THR A 91 2.89 14.31 2.79
N GLY A 92 3.22 13.46 1.82
CA GLY A 92 4.49 13.48 1.12
C GLY A 92 4.60 14.61 0.09
N GLU A 93 3.50 15.03 -0.55
CA GLU A 93 3.54 16.06 -1.60
C GLU A 93 4.00 17.42 -1.01
N SER A 94 5.29 17.76 -1.21
CA SER A 94 5.90 19.08 -0.96
C SER A 94 6.44 19.67 -2.26
#